data_AF-A0A931TDZ1-F1
#
_entry.id   AF-A0A931TDZ1-F1
#
_cell.length_a   1.000
_cell.length_b   1.000
_cell.length_c   1.000
_cell.angle_alpha   90.00
_cell.angle_beta   90.00
_cell.angle_gamma   90.00
#
_symmetry.space_group_name_H-M   'P 1'
#
loop_
_entity.id
_entity.type
_entity.pdbx_description
1 polymer ?
#
loop_
_entity_poly.entity_id
_entity_poly.type
_entity_poly.pdbx_seq_one_letter_code
_entity_poly.pdbx_strand_id
1 'polypeptide(L)'
;MELFLMVVFVSLLCLAVTALAFSAASSEPDAADRVSAEQLAEARPAAAPRFFAEDAVTPPSPPIPLNRRPPTVRPEALLLQIERHIRLEQAAAEAFLDRPTPESLHGRTTSPLLN
;
A
#
# COMPACT_ATOMS: atom_id res chain seq x y z
N MET A 1 19.19 38.02 -16.48
CA MET A 1 18.45 37.13 -17.41
C MET A 1 18.90 35.67 -17.29
N GLU A 2 20.17 35.40 -17.04
CA GLU A 2 20.73 34.03 -16.97
C GLU A 2 20.15 33.18 -15.83
N LEU A 3 20.02 33.72 -14.62
CA LEU A 3 19.47 32.97 -13.48
C LEU A 3 17.99 32.58 -13.69
N PHE A 4 17.21 33.46 -14.33
CA PHE A 4 15.82 33.16 -14.71
C PHE A 4 15.76 32.06 -15.78
N LEU A 5 16.62 32.15 -16.80
CA LEU A 5 16.70 31.13 -17.85
C LEU A 5 17.13 29.78 -17.28
N MET A 6 18.09 29.76 -16.36
CA MET A 6 18.53 28.54 -15.66
C MET A 6 17.39 27.91 -14.87
N VAL A 7 16.61 28.71 -14.14
CA VAL A 7 15.46 28.20 -13.37
C VAL A 7 14.37 27.63 -14.28
N VAL A 8 14.05 28.31 -15.39
CA VAL A 8 13.08 27.81 -16.37
C VAL A 8 13.59 26.51 -17.00
N PHE A 9 14.86 26.46 -17.37
CA PHE A 9 15.47 25.28 -18.00
C PHE A 9 15.46 24.06 -17.06
N VAL A 10 15.87 24.25 -15.81
CA VAL A 10 15.84 23.19 -14.77
C VAL A 10 14.41 22.72 -14.53
N SER A 11 13.43 23.64 -14.51
CA SER A 11 12.02 23.29 -14.32
C SER A 11 11.48 22.43 -15.47
N LEU A 12 11.78 22.79 -16.72
CA LEU A 12 11.39 22.02 -17.90
C LEU A 12 12.06 20.64 -17.92
N LEU A 13 13.33 20.56 -17.53
CA LEU A 13 14.04 19.30 -17.42
C LEU A 13 13.41 18.37 -16.37
N CYS A 14 13.09 18.90 -15.19
CA CYS A 14 12.38 18.16 -14.14
C CYS A 14 11.02 17.66 -14.63
N LEU A 15 10.25 18.51 -15.32
CA LEU A 15 8.95 18.13 -15.88
C LEU A 15 9.07 17.02 -16.92
N ALA A 16 10.08 17.07 -17.79
CA ALA A 16 10.32 16.03 -18.79
C ALA A 16 10.67 14.69 -18.12
N VAL A 17 11.52 14.71 -17.08
CA VAL A 17 11.91 13.50 -16.35
C VAL A 17 10.72 12.89 -15.61
N THR A 18 9.89 13.69 -14.95
CA THR A 18 8.70 13.17 -14.25
C THR A 18 7.65 12.64 -15.23
N ALA A 19 7.45 13.30 -16.38
CA ALA A 19 6.57 12.82 -17.43
C ALA A 19 7.06 11.49 -18.02
N LEU A 20 8.38 11.34 -18.22
CA LEU A 20 8.96 10.11 -18.74
C LEU A 20 8.85 8.95 -17.74
N ALA A 21 9.11 9.20 -16.46
CA ALA A 21 8.94 8.22 -15.39
C ALA A 21 7.47 7.76 -15.25
N PHE A 22 6.53 8.71 -15.34
CA PHE A 22 5.10 8.41 -15.30
C PHE A 22 4.66 7.62 -16.54
N SER A 23 5.17 7.98 -17.73
CA SER A 23 4.92 7.23 -18.96
C SER A 23 5.44 5.81 -18.88
N ALA A 24 6.67 5.62 -18.39
CA ALA A 24 7.25 4.29 -18.17
C ALA A 24 6.44 3.45 -17.17
N ALA A 25 5.91 4.07 -16.11
CA ALA A 25 5.08 3.39 -15.12
C ALA A 25 3.65 3.08 -15.62
N SER A 26 3.13 3.86 -16.56
CA SER A 26 1.78 3.71 -17.13
C SER A 26 1.75 2.95 -18.46
N SER A 27 2.92 2.68 -19.04
CA SER A 27 3.05 1.85 -20.23
C SER A 27 2.72 0.40 -19.85
N GLU A 28 1.62 -0.12 -20.37
CA GLU A 28 1.39 -1.56 -20.32
C GLU A 28 2.42 -2.24 -21.23
N PRO A 29 3.10 -3.29 -20.74
CA PRO A 29 4.11 -3.96 -21.53
C PRO A 29 3.45 -4.61 -22.75
N ASP A 30 3.99 -4.28 -23.93
CA ASP A 30 3.67 -4.95 -25.19
C ASP A 30 3.94 -6.45 -25.04
N ALA A 31 3.23 -7.28 -25.80
CA ALA A 31 3.24 -8.73 -25.63
C ALA A 31 4.66 -9.35 -25.75
N ALA A 32 5.59 -8.66 -26.44
CA ALA A 32 6.98 -9.07 -26.58
C ALA A 32 7.83 -8.85 -25.31
N ASP A 33 7.50 -7.85 -24.47
CA ASP A 33 8.26 -7.53 -23.26
C ASP A 33 7.85 -8.40 -22.05
N ARG A 34 6.63 -8.98 -22.10
CA ARG A 34 6.13 -9.89 -21.06
C ARG A 34 6.96 -11.17 -20.98
N VAL A 35 7.32 -11.73 -22.15
CA VAL A 35 8.13 -12.96 -22.26
C VAL A 35 9.52 -12.80 -21.63
N SER A 36 10.14 -11.62 -21.78
CA SER A 36 11.46 -11.32 -21.21
C SER A 36 11.40 -11.04 -19.71
N ALA A 37 10.34 -10.40 -19.23
CA ALA A 37 10.13 -10.12 -17.80
C ALA A 37 9.80 -11.39 -17.00
N GLU A 38 9.05 -12.33 -17.59
CA GLU A 38 8.72 -13.63 -17.00
C GLU A 38 9.96 -14.50 -16.77
N GLN A 39 10.90 -14.52 -17.72
CA GLN A 39 12.17 -15.24 -17.57
C GLN A 39 13.11 -14.62 -16.53
N LEU A 40 13.05 -13.29 -16.32
CA LEU A 40 13.88 -12.60 -15.32
C LEU A 40 13.28 -12.68 -13.91
N ALA A 41 11.95 -12.77 -13.80
CA ALA A 41 11.23 -12.91 -12.53
C ALA A 41 11.44 -14.29 -11.86
N GLU A 42 11.69 -15.34 -12.65
CA GLU A 42 11.95 -16.69 -12.12
C GLU A 42 13.30 -16.81 -11.40
N ALA A 43 14.20 -15.83 -11.56
CA ALA A 43 15.53 -15.83 -10.95
C ALA A 43 15.63 -15.06 -9.62
N ARG A 44 14.57 -14.37 -9.14
CA ARG A 44 14.64 -13.56 -7.91
C ARG A 44 13.82 -14.20 -6.78
N PRO A 45 14.45 -14.66 -5.68
CA PRO A 45 13.69 -15.22 -4.56
C PRO A 45 12.79 -14.14 -3.94
N ALA A 46 11.50 -14.48 -3.87
CA ALA A 46 10.42 -13.62 -3.42
C ALA A 46 10.49 -13.35 -1.91
N ALA A 47 10.88 -12.14 -1.53
CA ALA A 47 10.62 -11.58 -0.20
C ALA A 47 9.67 -10.39 -0.36
N ALA A 48 8.37 -10.66 -0.35
CA ALA A 48 7.34 -9.62 -0.29
C ALA A 48 6.91 -9.42 1.19
N PRO A 49 7.01 -8.21 1.77
CA PRO A 49 6.54 -7.96 3.12
C PRO A 49 5.00 -7.99 3.14
N ARG A 50 4.43 -9.03 3.75
CA ARG A 50 2.98 -9.19 3.97
C ARG A 50 2.56 -8.45 5.23
N PHE A 51 2.47 -7.12 5.16
CA PHE A 51 2.19 -6.27 6.33
C PHE A 51 0.71 -6.24 6.75
N PHE A 52 -0.23 -6.78 5.95
CA PHE A 52 -1.68 -6.65 6.22
C PHE A 52 -2.48 -7.97 6.15
N ALA A 53 -1.81 -9.12 6.19
CA ALA A 53 -2.45 -10.42 5.90
C ALA A 53 -2.62 -11.35 7.12
N GLU A 54 -2.49 -10.86 8.34
CA GLU A 54 -2.67 -11.66 9.55
C GLU A 54 -3.88 -11.15 10.34
N ASP A 55 -5.05 -11.70 10.01
CA ASP A 55 -6.00 -12.27 10.98
C ASP A 55 -7.30 -12.66 10.29
N ALA A 56 -7.34 -13.88 9.74
CA ALA A 56 -8.58 -14.60 9.51
C ALA A 56 -8.31 -16.09 9.75
N VAL A 57 -8.58 -16.53 10.97
CA VAL A 57 -8.57 -17.94 11.39
C VAL A 57 -9.61 -18.71 10.56
N THR A 58 -9.18 -19.48 9.54
CA THR A 58 -9.90 -20.64 8.94
C THR A 58 -8.97 -21.44 7.98
N PRO A 59 -9.25 -22.73 7.67
CA PRO A 59 -8.28 -23.84 7.54
C PRO A 59 -7.47 -23.83 6.22
N PRO A 60 -6.49 -24.75 6.01
CA PRO A 60 -5.61 -24.73 4.83
C PRO A 60 -6.40 -24.83 3.52
N SER A 61 -6.66 -23.68 2.93
CA SER A 61 -7.20 -23.55 1.58
C SER A 61 -6.08 -23.83 0.57
N PRO A 62 -6.36 -24.54 -0.54
CA PRO A 62 -5.35 -24.90 -1.54
C PRO A 62 -4.61 -23.67 -2.09
N PRO A 63 -3.39 -23.87 -2.63
CA PRO A 63 -2.52 -22.79 -3.08
C PRO A 63 -3.29 -21.85 -4.02
N ILE A 64 -3.48 -20.61 -3.58
CA ILE A 64 -4.12 -19.57 -4.37
C ILE A 64 -3.21 -19.32 -5.58
N PRO A 65 -3.71 -19.44 -6.82
CA PRO A 65 -2.89 -19.18 -7.99
C PRO A 65 -2.36 -17.74 -7.96
N LEU A 66 -1.05 -17.57 -8.18
CA LEU A 66 -0.32 -16.29 -8.22
C LEU A 66 -0.89 -15.30 -9.28
N ASN A 67 -1.76 -15.77 -10.17
CA ASN A 67 -2.47 -14.97 -11.18
C ASN A 67 -3.83 -14.44 -10.70
N ARG A 68 -4.17 -14.57 -9.43
CA ARG A 68 -5.37 -13.93 -8.90
C ARG A 68 -5.11 -12.42 -8.82
N ARG A 69 -5.64 -11.68 -9.79
CA ARG A 69 -5.78 -10.21 -9.74
C ARG A 69 -6.21 -9.86 -8.31
N PRO A 70 -5.47 -8.98 -7.59
CA PRO A 70 -5.91 -8.58 -6.26
C PRO A 70 -7.35 -8.11 -6.38
N PRO A 71 -8.24 -8.49 -5.45
CA PRO A 71 -9.62 -8.03 -5.51
C PRO A 71 -9.57 -6.52 -5.69
N THR A 72 -10.17 -6.01 -6.76
CA THR A 72 -10.27 -4.58 -7.02
C THR A 72 -11.13 -4.02 -5.90
N VAL A 73 -10.49 -3.66 -4.79
CA VAL A 73 -11.14 -2.99 -3.68
C VAL A 73 -11.57 -1.65 -4.26
N ARG A 74 -12.90 -1.46 -4.30
CA ARG A 74 -13.48 -0.19 -4.71
C ARG A 74 -12.90 0.91 -3.82
N PRO A 75 -12.48 2.06 -4.36
CA PRO A 75 -11.88 3.14 -3.57
C PRO A 75 -12.72 3.51 -2.33
N GLU A 76 -14.05 3.43 -2.43
CA GLU A 76 -14.99 3.70 -1.35
C GLU A 76 -14.87 2.69 -0.20
N ALA A 77 -14.60 1.42 -0.50
CA ALA A 77 -14.39 0.39 0.52
C ALA A 77 -13.07 0.60 1.27
N LEU A 78 -12.03 1.05 0.57
CA LEU A 78 -10.76 1.42 1.19
C LEU A 78 -10.92 2.65 2.10
N LEU A 79 -11.64 3.67 1.65
CA LEU A 79 -11.91 4.86 2.46
C LEU A 79 -12.69 4.51 3.74
N LEU A 80 -13.71 3.66 3.64
CA LEU A 80 -14.48 3.19 4.80
C LEU A 80 -13.61 2.37 5.77
N GLN A 81 -12.69 1.55 5.25
CA GLN A 81 -11.74 0.80 6.07
C GLN A 81 -10.76 1.72 6.80
N ILE A 82 -10.23 2.75 6.12
CA ILE A 82 -9.35 3.75 6.71
C ILE A 82 -10.08 4.55 7.79
N GLU A 83 -11.30 5.00 7.51
CA GLU A 83 -12.12 5.73 8.48
C GLU A 83 -12.37 4.89 9.73
N ARG A 84 -12.76 3.62 9.56
CA ARG A 84 -12.96 2.70 10.68
C ARG A 84 -11.69 2.51 11.49
N HIS A 85 -10.54 2.36 10.83
CA HIS A 85 -9.24 2.22 11.50
C HIS A 85 -8.91 3.45 12.33
N ILE A 86 -9.04 4.66 11.76
CA ILE A 86 -8.77 5.92 12.47
C ILE A 86 -9.66 6.05 13.73
N ARG A 87 -10.96 5.74 13.60
CA ARG A 87 -11.88 5.79 14.75
C ARG A 87 -11.51 4.78 15.84
N LEU A 88 -11.01 3.60 15.47
CA LEU A 88 -10.55 2.59 16.41
C LEU A 88 -9.29 3.04 17.16
N GLU A 89 -8.31 3.62 16.46
CA GLU A 89 -7.10 4.17 17.07
C GLU A 89 -7.41 5.32 18.03
N GLN A 90 -8.32 6.22 17.62
CA GLN A 90 -8.76 7.30 18.49
C GLN A 90 -9.43 6.75 19.77
N ALA A 91 -10.35 5.80 19.64
CA ALA A 91 -11.01 5.21 20.80
C ALA A 91 -10.05 4.41 21.70
N ALA A 92 -9.01 3.79 21.13
CA ALA A 92 -7.95 3.14 21.89
C ALA A 92 -7.12 4.16 22.68
N ALA A 93 -6.77 5.29 22.07
CA ALA A 93 -6.07 6.38 22.74
C ALA A 93 -6.91 6.97 23.89
N GLU A 94 -8.20 7.22 23.66
CA GLU A 94 -9.14 7.69 24.69
C GLU A 94 -9.24 6.69 25.85
N ALA A 95 -9.40 5.40 25.57
CA ALA A 95 -9.44 4.36 26.60
C ALA A 95 -8.14 4.26 27.42
N PHE A 96 -6.98 4.48 26.77
CA PHE A 96 -5.70 4.54 27.47
C PHE A 96 -5.60 5.76 28.38
N LEU A 97 -6.07 6.93 27.92
CA LEU A 97 -6.08 8.15 28.74
C LEU A 97 -6.96 7.99 30.00
N ASP A 98 -8.08 7.28 29.88
CA ASP A 98 -8.96 6.98 31.01
C ASP A 98 -8.31 6.04 32.05
N ARG A 99 -7.52 5.06 31.60
CA ARG A 99 -6.85 4.09 32.49
C ARG A 99 -5.42 3.75 32.02
N PRO A 100 -4.44 4.63 32.25
CA PRO A 100 -3.09 4.46 31.72
C PRO A 100 -2.33 3.39 32.51
N THR A 101 -2.35 2.17 32.01
CA THR A 101 -1.64 1.02 32.56
C THR A 101 -0.76 0.36 31.50
N PRO A 102 0.38 -0.27 31.86
CA PRO A 102 1.20 -0.98 30.88
C PRO A 102 0.42 -2.09 30.17
N GLU A 103 -0.53 -2.71 30.88
CA GLU A 103 -1.46 -3.71 30.34
C GLU A 103 -2.36 -3.12 29.25
N SER A 104 -2.80 -1.86 29.40
CA SER A 104 -3.66 -1.18 28.41
C SER A 104 -2.93 -0.78 27.11
N LEU A 105 -1.60 -0.67 27.11
CA LEU A 105 -0.81 -0.40 25.89
C LEU A 105 -0.70 -1.61 24.96
N HIS A 106 -0.71 -2.81 25.54
CA HIS A 106 -0.51 -4.07 24.81
C HIS A 106 -1.80 -4.88 24.70
N GLY A 107 -2.87 -4.45 25.37
CA GLY A 107 -4.18 -5.07 25.37
C GLY A 107 -5.04 -4.65 24.18
N ARG A 108 -6.10 -5.43 23.92
CA ARG A 108 -7.16 -4.99 23.01
C ARG A 108 -7.92 -3.81 23.61
N THR A 109 -8.24 -2.83 22.77
CA THR A 109 -9.10 -1.71 23.18
C THR A 109 -10.47 -2.22 23.67
N THR A 110 -11.01 -1.61 24.73
CA THR A 110 -12.36 -1.88 25.24
C THR A 110 -13.43 -1.05 24.53
N SER A 111 -13.07 -0.36 23.44
CA SER A 111 -13.97 0.49 22.67
C SER A 111 -15.18 -0.27 22.12
N PRO A 112 -16.39 0.31 22.16
CA PRO A 112 -17.59 -0.29 21.56
C PRO A 112 -17.50 -0.44 20.03
N LEU A 113 -16.55 0.21 19.37
CA LEU A 113 -16.33 0.10 17.92
C LEU A 113 -15.77 -1.27 17.47
N LEU A 114 -15.35 -2.11 18.42
CA LEU A 114 -14.90 -3.48 18.16
C LEU A 114 -16.04 -4.49 18.01
N ASN A 115 -17.28 -4.13 18.36
CA ASN A 115 -18.45 -5.03 18.34
C ASN A 115 -19.40 -4.75 17.17
#